data_AF-A0A6G7WGV1-F1
#
_entry.id   AF-A0A6G7WGV1-F1
#
_cell.length_a   1.000
_cell.length_b   1.000
_cell.length_c   1.000
_cell.angle_alpha   90.00
_cell.angle_beta   90.00
_cell.angle_gamma   90.00
#
_symmetry.space_group_name_H-M   'P 1'
#
loop_
_entity.id
_entity.type
_entity.pdbx_description
1 polymer ?
#
loop_
_entity_poly.entity_id
_entity_poly.type
_entity_poly.pdbx_seq_one_letter_code
_entity_poly.pdbx_strand_id
1 'polypeptide(L)' 'MNLKNIVLQIVMKFAFAGLFIYFAVDSINVSGWGFLTWISIFFATNNIVTAIQMLVMYFKIKDKVNK' A
#
# COMPACT_ATOMS: atom_id res chain seq x y z
N MET A 1 6.29 -19.82 -0.19
CA MET A 1 6.37 -18.35 -0.43
C MET A 1 7.73 -17.87 0.04
N ASN A 2 8.56 -17.27 -0.83
CA ASN A 2 9.93 -16.86 -0.46
C ASN A 2 9.90 -15.47 0.22
N LEU A 3 10.82 -15.21 1.15
CA LEU A 3 10.99 -13.93 1.83
C LEU A 3 11.14 -12.77 0.83
N LYS A 4 11.84 -13.00 -0.29
CA LYS A 4 11.98 -12.04 -1.40
C LYS A 4 10.62 -11.67 -2.02
N ASN A 5 9.72 -12.63 -2.15
CA ASN A 5 8.40 -12.40 -2.74
C ASN A 5 7.51 -11.57 -1.80
N ILE A 6 7.68 -11.71 -0.48
CA ILE A 6 6.97 -10.88 0.51
C ILE A 6 7.45 -9.43 0.41
N VAL A 7 8.77 -9.21 0.35
CA VAL A 7 9.33 -7.85 0.18
C VAL A 7 8.85 -7.21 -1.12
N LEU A 8 8.85 -7.96 -2.23
CA LEU A 8 8.32 -7.47 -3.50
C LEU A 8 6.85 -7.04 -3.39
N GLN A 9 6.01 -7.82 -2.71
CA GLN A 9 4.60 -7.48 -2.52
C GLN A 9 4.40 -6.21 -1.67
N ILE A 10 5.23 -6.02 -0.63
CA ILE A 10 5.22 -4.80 0.20
C ILE A 10 5.55 -3.58 -0.66
N VAL A 11 6.62 -3.66 -1.46
CA VAL A 11 7.04 -2.57 -2.35
C VAL A 11 5.95 -2.24 -3.36
N MET A 12 5.34 -3.26 -3.98
CA MET A 12 4.22 -3.06 -4.92
C MET A 12 3.02 -2.38 -4.26
N LYS A 13 2.67 -2.74 -3.02
CA LYS A 13 1.57 -2.09 -2.31
C LYS A 13 1.86 -0.63 -2.00
N PHE A 14 3.08 -0.28 -1.60
CA PHE A 14 3.46 1.13 -1.43
C PHE A 14 3.47 1.90 -2.74
N ALA A 15 3.94 1.28 -3.84
CA ALA A 15 3.88 1.89 -5.17
C ALA A 15 2.44 2.18 -5.60
N PHE A 16 1.53 1.22 -5.42
CA PHE A 16 0.11 1.43 -5.69
C PHE A 16 -0.52 2.47 -4.77
N ALA A 17 -0.16 2.49 -3.49
CA ALA A 17 -0.61 3.54 -2.58
C ALA A 17 -0.22 4.93 -3.08
N GLY A 18 1.05 5.12 -3.49
CA GLY A 18 1.51 6.37 -4.08
C GLY A 18 0.75 6.76 -5.34
N LEU A 19 0.49 5.79 -6.23
CA LEU A 19 -0.29 5.99 -7.45
C LEU A 19 -1.73 6.41 -7.17
N PHE A 20 -2.40 5.79 -6.18
CA PHE A 20 -3.74 6.18 -5.79
C PHE A 20 -3.77 7.55 -5.10
N ILE A 21 -2.76 7.91 -4.31
CA ILE A 21 -2.64 9.27 -3.77
C ILE A 21 -2.49 10.29 -4.88
N TYR A 22 -1.64 10.00 -5.89
CA TYR A 22 -1.49 10.86 -7.06
C TYR A 22 -2.84 11.07 -7.77
N PHE A 23 -3.59 10.01 -8.04
CA PHE A 23 -4.92 10.12 -8.64
C PHE A 23 -5.92 10.89 -7.76
N ALA A 24 -5.87 10.72 -6.44
CA ALA A 24 -6.72 11.47 -5.54
C ALA A 24 -6.43 12.98 -5.61
N VAL A 25 -5.14 13.36 -5.59
CA VAL A 25 -4.71 14.77 -5.68
C VAL A 25 -5.11 15.38 -7.02
N ASP A 26 -4.86 14.67 -8.12
CA ASP A 26 -5.24 15.12 -9.46
C ASP A 26 -6.76 15.28 -9.60
N SER A 27 -7.52 14.29 -9.13
CA SER A 27 -8.99 14.30 -9.14
C SER A 27 -9.56 15.47 -8.30
N ILE A 28 -8.94 15.82 -7.18
CA ILE A 28 -9.31 17.00 -6.36
C ILE A 28 -9.08 18.29 -7.14
N ASN A 29 -7.94 18.41 -7.84
CA ASN A 29 -7.61 19.62 -8.60
C ASN A 29 -8.54 19.83 -9.80
N VAL A 30 -8.96 18.75 -10.47
CA VAL A 30 -9.81 18.83 -11.67
C VAL A 30 -11.30 18.92 -11.34
N SER A 31 -11.76 18.13 -10.36
CA SER A 31 -13.20 17.89 -10.12
C SER A 31 -13.63 18.03 -8.66
N GLY A 32 -12.70 18.33 -7.75
CA GLY A 32 -12.97 18.41 -6.31
C GLY A 32 -13.18 17.04 -5.65
N TRP A 33 -14.04 17.00 -4.64
CA TRP A 33 -14.31 15.82 -3.81
C TRP A 33 -15.30 14.83 -4.45
N GLY A 34 -15.08 14.51 -5.73
CA GLY A 34 -15.89 13.56 -6.49
C GLY A 34 -15.66 12.10 -6.08
N PHE A 35 -16.45 11.20 -6.68
CA PHE A 35 -16.39 9.75 -6.44
C PHE A 35 -14.97 9.17 -6.63
N LEU A 36 -14.27 9.58 -7.70
CA LEU A 36 -12.93 9.09 -8.01
C LEU A 36 -11.90 9.48 -6.93
N THR A 37 -12.05 10.66 -6.33
CA THR A 37 -11.22 11.12 -5.21
C THR A 37 -11.38 10.19 -4.00
N TRP A 38 -12.63 9.95 -3.60
CA TRP A 38 -12.92 9.11 -2.43
C TRP A 38 -12.46 7.67 -2.61
N ILE A 39 -12.69 7.07 -3.78
CA ILE A 39 -12.28 5.69 -4.03
C ILE A 39 -10.75 5.57 -4.10
N SER A 40 -10.07 6.58 -4.65
CA SER A 40 -8.60 6.64 -4.68
C SER A 40 -8.02 6.73 -3.27
N ILE A 41 -8.58 7.58 -2.40
CA ILE A 41 -8.18 7.66 -0.98
C ILE A 41 -8.41 6.33 -0.26
N PHE A 42 -9.56 5.69 -0.49
CA PHE A 42 -9.88 4.40 0.11
C PHE A 42 -8.86 3.32 -0.30
N PHE A 43 -8.55 3.22 -1.61
CA PHE A 43 -7.56 2.27 -2.11
C PHE A 43 -6.14 2.59 -1.61
N ALA A 44 -5.75 3.86 -1.57
CA ALA A 44 -4.47 4.27 -1.00
C ALA A 44 -4.34 3.80 0.45
N THR A 45 -5.36 4.08 1.26
CA THR A 45 -5.42 3.72 2.68
C THR A 45 -5.33 2.20 2.86
N ASN A 46 -6.13 1.43 2.12
CA ASN A 46 -6.12 -0.03 2.20
C ASN A 46 -4.75 -0.61 1.80
N ASN A 47 -4.10 -0.07 0.77
CA ASN A 47 -2.78 -0.51 0.35
C ASN A 47 -1.72 -0.22 1.41
N ILE A 48 -1.74 0.96 2.04
CA ILE A 48 -0.82 1.33 3.13
C ILE A 48 -1.00 0.39 4.32
N VAL A 49 -2.25 0.20 4.79
CA VAL A 49 -2.55 -0.67 5.93
C VAL A 49 -2.07 -2.10 5.67
N THR A 50 -2.37 -2.63 4.48
CA THR A 50 -1.93 -3.99 4.12
C THR A 50 -0.41 -4.08 4.03
N ALA A 51 0.28 -3.08 3.46
CA ALA A 51 1.74 -3.07 3.38
C ALA A 51 2.39 -3.07 4.77
N ILE A 52 1.83 -2.30 5.72
CA ILE A 52 2.28 -2.26 7.12
C ILE A 52 2.08 -3.63 7.79
N GLN A 53 0.91 -4.25 7.64
CA GLN A 53 0.66 -5.59 8.19
C GLN A 53 1.64 -6.63 7.65
N MET A 54 1.94 -6.57 6.35
CA MET A 54 2.92 -7.45 5.70
C MET A 54 4.35 -7.18 6.18
N LEU A 55 4.72 -5.93 6.45
CA LEU A 55 6.01 -5.58 7.06
C LEU A 55 6.15 -6.18 8.46
N VAL A 56 5.12 -6.04 9.31
CA VAL A 56 5.12 -6.64 10.66
C VAL A 56 5.23 -8.16 10.56
N MET A 57 4.51 -8.78 9.62
CA MET A 57 4.59 -10.22 9.38
C MET A 57 5.99 -10.64 8.90
N TYR A 58 6.62 -9.86 8.01
CA TYR A 58 7.97 -10.10 7.53
C TYR A 58 8.99 -10.13 8.68
N PHE A 59 8.93 -9.17 9.60
CA PHE A 59 9.82 -9.16 10.77
C PHE A 59 9.59 -10.36 11.69
N LYS A 60 8.33 -10.73 11.96
CA LYS A 60 8.00 -11.92 12.76
C LYS A 60 8.53 -13.21 12.15
N ILE A 61 8.42 -13.37 10.82
CA ILE A 61 8.95 -14.55 10.11
C ILE A 61 10.47 -14.56 10.14
N LYS A 62 11.11 -13.42 9.86
CA LYS A 62 12.57 -13.29 9.87
C LYS A 62 13.16 -13.63 11.23
N ASP A 63 12.54 -13.17 12.31
CA ASP A 63 12.97 -13.47 13.69
C ASP A 63 12.88 -14.98 13.98
N LYS A 64 11.81 -15.65 13.55
CA LYS A 64 11.64 -17.10 13.72
C LYS A 64 12.57 -17.95 12.85
N VAL A 65 13.03 -17.44 11.71
CA VAL A 65 13.97 -18.16 10.82
C VAL A 65 15.42 -18.01 11.30
N ASN A 66 15.74 -16.90 11.96
CA ASN A 66 17.08 -16.63 12.50
C ASN A 66 17.29 -17.14 13.95
N LYS A 67 16.26 -17.74 14.55
CA LYS A 67 16.32 -18.44 15.85
C LYS A 67 16.46 -19.93 15.62
#